data_AF-A0A9E5BQE4-F1
#
_entry.id   AF-A0A9E5BQE4-F1
#
_cell.length_a   1.000
_cell.length_b   1.000
_cell.length_c   1.000
_cell.angle_alpha   90.00
_cell.angle_beta   90.00
_cell.angle_gamma   90.00
#
_symmetry.space_group_name_H-M   'P 1'
#
loop_
_entity.id
_entity.type
_entity.pdbx_description
1 polymer ?
#
loop_
_entity_poly.entity_id
_entity_poly.type
_entity_poly.pdbx_seq_one_letter_code
_entity_poly.pdbx_strand_id
1 'polypeptide(L)' 'MEDPGLLYRVPNQPSMDGNTVDGDIELSQFTKNSVFTEAALTFLGGTIRSRLSAITGQAS' A
#
# COMPACT_ATOMS: atom_id res chain seq x y z
N MET A 1 0.60 9.33 32.85
CA MET A 1 0.00 9.64 31.53
C MET A 1 1.12 9.49 30.53
N GLU A 2 1.15 8.40 29.78
CA GLU A 2 2.06 8.27 28.63
C GLU A 2 1.53 9.21 27.55
N ASP A 3 2.33 10.22 27.20
CA ASP A 3 2.12 10.98 25.98
C ASP A 3 2.35 10.00 24.82
N PRO A 4 1.38 9.76 23.91
CA PRO A 4 1.63 8.93 22.74
C PRO A 4 2.71 9.65 21.92
N GLY A 5 3.96 9.26 22.17
CA GLY A 5 5.13 9.97 21.67
C GLY A 5 5.00 10.24 20.18
N LEU A 6 5.27 11.47 19.78
CA LEU A 6 5.13 11.92 18.40
C LEU A 6 5.77 10.89 17.45
N LEU A 7 4.96 10.31 16.57
CA LEU A 7 5.39 9.31 15.58
C LEU A 7 5.99 10.01 14.35
N TYR A 8 7.07 10.76 14.56
CA TYR A 8 7.84 11.28 13.44
C TYR A 8 8.84 10.24 12.94
N ARG A 9 9.11 10.29 11.64
CA ARG A 9 10.17 9.48 11.02
C ARG A 9 11.52 10.01 11.47
N VAL A 10 12.37 9.14 12.01
CA VAL A 10 13.79 9.45 12.25
C VAL A 10 14.54 9.25 10.92
N PRO A 11 15.16 10.29 10.34
CA PRO A 11 15.92 10.14 9.09
C PRO A 11 17.08 9.17 9.27
N ASN A 12 17.27 8.28 8.30
CA ASN A 12 18.42 7.39 8.21
C ASN A 12 19.73 8.15 7.91
N GLN A 13 19.63 9.26 7.16
CA GLN A 13 20.74 10.13 6.79
C GLN A 13 20.36 11.61 6.97
N PRO A 14 21.25 12.43 7.55
CA PRO A 14 21.01 13.87 7.65
C PRO A 14 21.10 14.51 6.26
N SER A 15 19.99 15.07 5.78
CA SER A 15 20.01 15.92 4.58
C SER A 15 20.55 17.30 4.93
N MET A 16 21.38 17.85 4.04
CA MET A 16 21.96 19.20 4.18
C MET A 16 20.89 20.30 4.28
N ASP A 17 19.69 20.04 3.73
CA ASP A 17 18.54 20.95 3.74
C ASP A 17 17.48 20.57 4.80
N GLY A 18 17.76 19.57 5.65
CA GLY A 18 16.83 19.13 6.69
C GLY A 18 15.65 18.28 6.19
N ASN A 19 15.59 17.95 4.90
CA ASN A 19 14.57 17.05 4.37
C ASN A 19 14.79 15.60 4.81
N THR A 20 13.72 14.94 5.29
CA THR A 20 13.74 13.53 5.75
C THR A 20 13.31 12.55 4.63
N VAL A 21 13.23 13.05 3.40
CA VAL A 21 12.78 12.28 2.23
C VAL A 21 14.00 11.57 1.63
N ASP A 22 13.95 10.25 1.60
CA ASP A 22 14.95 9.43 0.92
C ASP A 22 14.31 8.86 -0.35
N GLY A 23 14.77 9.35 -1.51
CA GLY A 23 14.13 9.06 -2.79
C GLY A 23 14.07 7.57 -3.13
N ASP A 24 15.12 6.81 -2.81
CA ASP A 24 15.18 5.37 -3.10
C ASP A 24 14.20 4.60 -2.20
N ILE A 25 14.11 4.98 -0.93
CA ILE A 25 13.17 4.39 0.02
C ILE A 25 11.74 4.74 -0.36
N GLU A 26 11.43 6.00 -0.64
CA GLU A 26 10.09 6.44 -1.03
C GLU A 26 9.65 5.76 -2.33
N LEU A 27 10.54 5.69 -3.32
CA LEU A 27 10.24 5.00 -4.57
C LEU A 27 9.99 3.51 -4.33
N SER A 28 10.83 2.83 -3.54
CA SER A 28 10.64 1.42 -3.21
C SER A 28 9.31 1.16 -2.50
N GLN A 29 8.96 1.98 -1.51
CA GLN A 29 7.69 1.89 -0.80
C GLN A 29 6.50 2.16 -1.71
N PHE A 30 6.59 3.18 -2.57
CA PHE A 30 5.55 3.51 -3.54
C PHE A 30 5.32 2.36 -4.53
N THR A 31 6.39 1.81 -5.12
CA THR A 31 6.29 0.67 -6.04
C THR A 31 5.70 -0.55 -5.34
N LYS A 32 6.16 -0.87 -4.13
CA LYS A 32 5.63 -1.98 -3.34
C LYS A 32 4.13 -1.83 -3.07
N ASN A 33 3.70 -0.66 -2.60
CA ASN A 33 2.30 -0.38 -2.29
C ASN A 33 1.42 -0.39 -3.55
N SER A 34 1.93 0.11 -4.67
CA SER A 34 1.25 0.06 -5.96
C SER A 34 0.97 -1.38 -6.39
N VAL A 35 1.99 -2.25 -6.34
CA VAL A 35 1.84 -3.68 -6.68
C VAL A 35 0.82 -4.38 -5.78
N PHE A 36 0.89 -4.15 -4.46
CA PHE A 36 -0.09 -4.74 -3.52
C PHE A 36 -1.52 -4.25 -3.78
N THR A 37 -1.67 -2.96 -4.09
CA THR A 37 -2.98 -2.37 -4.38
C THR A 37 -3.57 -2.97 -5.65
N GLU A 38 -2.78 -3.07 -6.72
CA GLU A 38 -3.22 -3.69 -7.98
C GLU A 38 -3.60 -5.16 -7.79
N ALA A 39 -2.80 -5.92 -7.04
CA ALA A 39 -3.10 -7.30 -6.70
C ALA A 39 -4.42 -7.40 -5.91
N ALA A 40 -4.61 -6.56 -4.90
CA ALA A 40 -5.83 -6.54 -4.09
C ALA A 40 -7.08 -6.24 -4.95
N LEU A 41 -6.99 -5.26 -5.86
CA LEU A 41 -8.08 -4.94 -6.79
C LEU A 41 -8.35 -6.10 -7.76
N THR A 42 -7.32 -6.79 -8.22
CA THR A 42 -7.44 -7.97 -9.09
C THR A 42 -8.19 -9.10 -8.37
N PHE A 43 -7.78 -9.43 -7.14
CA PHE A 43 -8.46 -10.44 -6.32
C PHE A 43 -9.90 -10.06 -5.98
N LEU A 44 -10.14 -8.80 -5.63
CA LEU A 44 -11.48 -8.28 -5.37
C LEU A 44 -12.38 -8.42 -6.61
N GLY A 45 -11.88 -8.02 -7.78
CA GLY A 45 -12.59 -8.16 -9.05
C GLY A 45 -12.91 -9.62 -9.37
N GLY A 46 -11.96 -10.53 -9.15
CA GLY A 46 -12.18 -11.97 -9.31
C GLY A 46 -13.26 -12.52 -8.37
N THR A 47 -13.23 -12.10 -7.11
CA THR A 47 -14.22 -12.49 -6.10
C THR A 47 -15.62 -12.01 -6.48
N ILE A 48 -15.75 -10.77 -6.93
CA ILE A 48 -17.03 -10.21 -7.38
C ILE A 48 -17.56 -11.01 -8.59
N ARG A 49 -16.72 -11.25 -9.60
CA ARG A 49 -17.10 -12.03 -10.79
C ARG A 49 -17.55 -13.44 -10.41
N SER A 50 -16.78 -14.13 -9.57
CA SER A 50 -17.13 -15.47 -9.08
C SER A 50 -18.49 -15.50 -8.38
N ARG A 51 -18.76 -14.51 -7.51
CA ARG A 51 -20.07 -14.39 -6.84
C ARG A 51 -21.20 -14.09 -7.81
N LEU A 52 -20.97 -13.21 -8.79
CA LEU A 52 -21.97 -12.92 -9.82
C LEU A 52 -22.30 -14.15 -10.66
N SER A 53 -21.29 -14.90 -11.12
CA SER A 53 -21.48 -16.17 -11.84
C SER A 53 -22.28 -17.18 -11.02
N ALA A 54 -22.01 -17.28 -9.71
CA ALA A 54 -22.77 -18.15 -8.81
C ALA A 54 -24.25 -17.72 -8.67
N ILE A 55 -24.53 -16.41 -8.69
CA ILE A 55 -25.90 -15.88 -8.64
C ILE A 55 -26.63 -16.08 -9.97
N THR A 56 -25.96 -15.85 -11.11
CA THR A 56 -26.58 -15.93 -12.44
C THR A 56 -26.62 -17.35 -13.01
N GLY A 57 -25.98 -18.32 -12.35
CA GLY A 57 -25.92 -19.71 -12.79
C GLY A 57 -25.05 -19.94 -14.03
N GLN A 58 -24.24 -18.95 -14.42
CA GLN A 58 -23.28 -19.11 -15.51
C GLN A 58 -22.06 -19.86 -14.98
N ALA A 59 -21.64 -20.93 -15.67
CA ALA A 59 -20.41 -21.62 -15.32
C ALA A 59 -19.23 -20.64 -15.43
N SER A 60 -18.57 -20.41 -14.30
CA SER A 60 -17.40 -19.55 -14.13
C SER A 60 -16.17 -20.08 -14.86
#